data_AF-A0A2M6W0I6-F1
#
_entry.id   AF-A0A2M6W0I6-F1
#
_cell.length_a   1.000
_cell.length_b   1.000
_cell.length_c   1.000
_cell.angle_alpha   90.00
_cell.angle_beta   90.00
_cell.angle_gamma   90.00
#
_symmetry.space_group_name_H-M   'P 1'
#
loop_
_entity.id
_entity.type
_entity.pdbx_description
1 polymer ?
#
loop_
_entity_poly.entity_id
_entity_poly.type
_entity_poly.pdbx_seq_one_letter_code
_entity_poly.pdbx_strand_id
1 'polypeptide(L)' 'DEESYVRVLSRGGYPRFHCYVEVLETGFRINLHLDQKRPSYGEHTAHSGEYDGAVVEREAERLQGMMQSLTR' A
#
# COMPACT_ATOMS: atom_id res chain seq x y z
N ASP A 1 2.43 -10.67 -13.65
CA ASP A 1 1.12 -10.28 -13.08
C ASP A 1 1.33 -9.66 -11.72
N GLU A 2 0.66 -8.54 -11.44
CA GLU A 2 0.69 -7.88 -10.13
C GLU A 2 -0.69 -7.99 -9.48
N GLU A 3 -0.71 -8.45 -8.23
CA GLU A 3 -1.95 -8.55 -7.45
C GLU A 3 -2.18 -7.28 -6.64
N SER A 4 -3.42 -6.77 -6.65
CA SER A 4 -3.78 -5.51 -6.00
C SER A 4 -4.60 -5.76 -4.73
N TYR A 5 -4.14 -5.21 -3.60
CA TYR A 5 -4.78 -5.34 -2.30
C TYR A 5 -5.05 -3.99 -1.66
N VAL A 6 -6.18 -3.87 -0.95
CA VAL A 6 -6.58 -2.61 -0.31
C VAL A 6 -6.99 -2.86 1.14
N ARG A 7 -6.54 -1.97 2.03
CA ARG A 7 -6.97 -1.91 3.43
C ARG A 7 -7.54 -0.52 3.73
N VAL A 8 -8.86 -0.46 3.91
CA VAL A 8 -9.58 0.77 4.22
C VAL A 8 -9.46 1.10 5.71
N LEU A 9 -9.14 2.36 6.04
CA LEU A 9 -8.97 2.82 7.43
C LEU A 9 -10.18 3.59 7.97
N SER A 10 -11.10 4.02 7.11
CA SER A 10 -12.30 4.77 7.51
C SER A 10 -13.54 4.33 6.74
N ARG A 11 -14.74 4.60 7.31
CA ARG A 11 -16.03 4.28 6.67
C ARG A 11 -16.25 4.99 5.33
N GLY A 12 -15.50 6.06 5.03
CA GLY A 12 -15.59 6.81 3.77
C GLY A 12 -14.80 6.20 2.61
N GLY A 13 -14.14 5.05 2.80
CA GLY A 13 -13.31 4.41 1.78
C GLY A 13 -11.87 4.97 1.70
N TYR A 14 -11.60 6.10 2.36
CA TYR A 14 -10.29 6.73 2.49
C TYR A 14 -10.12 7.33 3.91
N PRO A 15 -8.90 7.43 4.47
CA PRO A 15 -7.66 6.96 3.89
C PRO A 15 -7.61 5.43 3.77
N ARG A 16 -6.86 4.91 2.81
CA ARG A 16 -6.68 3.47 2.60
C ARG A 16 -5.24 3.18 2.23
N PHE A 17 -4.70 2.09 2.73
CA PHE A 17 -3.49 1.53 2.15
C PHE A 17 -3.87 0.75 0.91
N HIS A 18 -3.06 0.88 -0.13
CA HIS A 18 -3.17 0.10 -1.34
C HIS A 18 -1.78 -0.43 -1.64
N CYS A 19 -1.68 -1.73 -1.93
CA CYS A 19 -0.45 -2.31 -2.39
C CYS A 19 -0.61 -3.14 -3.66
N TYR A 20 0.46 -3.14 -4.45
CA TYR A 20 0.67 -4.04 -5.56
C TYR A 20 1.75 -5.04 -5.17
N VAL A 21 1.43 -6.32 -5.30
CA VAL A 21 2.32 -7.43 -4.99
C VAL A 21 2.74 -8.08 -6.30
N GLU A 22 4.03 -8.06 -6.56
CA GLU A 22 4.66 -8.74 -7.69
C GLU A 22 5.46 -9.94 -7.16
N VAL A 23 5.13 -11.14 -7.63
CA VAL A 23 5.92 -12.34 -7.32
C VAL A 23 7.16 -12.36 -8.21
N LEU A 24 8.32 -12.49 -7.59
CA LEU A 24 9.61 -12.57 -8.27
C LEU A 24 10.14 -14.00 -8.22
N GLU A 25 11.21 -14.29 -8.97
CA GLU A 25 11.88 -15.61 -8.92
C GLU A 25 12.32 -15.99 -7.51
N THR A 26 12.69 -14.99 -6.69
CA THR A 26 13.02 -15.17 -5.28
C THR A 26 12.25 -14.18 -4.42
N GLY A 27 11.05 -14.60 -3.98
CA GLY A 27 10.19 -13.84 -3.09
C GLY A 27 9.19 -12.95 -3.82
N PHE A 28 8.98 -11.74 -3.33
CA PHE A 28 8.03 -10.79 -3.90
C PHE A 28 8.40 -9.35 -3.59
N ARG A 29 7.88 -8.44 -4.40
CA ARG A 29 7.98 -7.00 -4.21
C ARG A 29 6.60 -6.46 -3.86
N ILE A 30 6.52 -5.66 -2.79
CA ILE A 30 5.30 -4.93 -2.43
C ILE A 30 5.55 -3.44 -2.69
N ASN A 31 4.76 -2.85 -3.59
CA ASN A 31 4.66 -1.40 -3.72
C ASN A 31 3.47 -0.93 -2.87
N LEU A 32 3.73 -0.19 -1.79
CA LEU A 32 2.73 0.24 -0.80
C LEU A 32 2.59 1.76 -0.83
N HIS A 33 1.35 2.25 -0.90
CA HIS A 33 1.05 3.68 -0.80
C HIS A 33 -0.20 3.93 0.07
N LEU A 34 -0.27 5.12 0.66
CA LEU A 34 -1.42 5.59 1.43
C LEU A 34 -2.23 6.57 0.59
N ASP A 35 -3.39 6.15 0.13
CA ASP A 35 -4.35 7.04 -0.52
C ASP A 35 -5.12 7.82 0.55
N GLN A 36 -4.91 9.14 0.62
CA GLN A 36 -5.65 9.97 1.59
C GLN A 36 -7.07 10.32 1.16
N LYS A 37 -7.32 10.41 -0.15
CA LYS A 37 -8.62 10.78 -0.73
C LYS A 37 -8.82 10.08 -2.06
N ARG A 38 -10.07 10.04 -2.52
CA ARG A 38 -10.42 9.53 -3.85
C ARG A 38 -9.66 10.31 -4.94
N PRO A 39 -9.06 9.64 -5.94
CA PRO A 39 -8.44 10.33 -7.07
C PRO A 39 -9.47 11.23 -7.76
N SER A 40 -9.21 12.52 -7.82
CA SER A 40 -9.95 13.46 -8.67
C SER A 40 -9.23 13.54 -10.01
N TYR A 41 -9.55 12.66 -10.96
CA TYR A 41 -9.02 12.76 -12.32
C TYR A 41 -9.68 13.94 -13.04
N GLY A 42 -9.05 15.11 -12.97
CA GLY A 42 -9.32 16.26 -13.82
C GLY A 42 -7.99 16.84 -14.29
N GLU A 43 -7.64 16.63 -15.56
CA GLU A 43 -6.49 17.11 -16.39
C GLU A 43 -5.07 17.18 -15.80
N HIS A 44 -4.87 17.00 -14.50
CA HIS A 44 -3.59 17.06 -13.83
C HIS A 44 -3.47 15.89 -12.85
N THR A 45 -2.42 15.10 -13.03
CA THR A 45 -2.04 13.96 -12.19
C THR A 45 -1.61 14.46 -10.81
N ALA A 46 -2.57 14.79 -9.95
CA ALA A 46 -2.31 15.14 -8.56
C ALA A 46 -2.18 13.84 -7.75
N HIS A 47 -0.95 13.32 -7.64
CA HIS A 47 -0.58 12.22 -6.77
C HIS A 47 -1.01 12.54 -5.33
N SER A 48 -2.19 12.05 -4.92
CA SER A 48 -2.68 12.13 -3.53
C SER A 48 -2.35 10.87 -2.73
N GLY A 49 -1.44 10.05 -3.25
CA GLY A 49 -0.82 8.94 -2.55
C GLY A 49 0.45 9.43 -1.87
N GLU A 50 0.53 9.27 -0.55
CA GLU A 50 1.83 9.31 0.12
C GLU A 50 2.55 8.00 -0.22
N TYR A 51 3.57 8.09 -1.06
CA TYR A 51 4.50 6.99 -1.35
C TYR A 51 5.62 6.90 -0.32
N ASP A 52 5.72 7.91 0.54
CA ASP A 52 6.81 8.06 1.50
C ASP A 52 6.31 8.79 2.76
N GLY A 53 6.86 8.43 3.93
CA GLY A 53 6.50 9.03 5.23
C GLY A 53 6.25 8.00 6.34
N ALA A 54 6.34 8.48 7.59
CA ALA A 54 6.33 7.64 8.79
C ALA A 54 5.10 6.70 8.92
N VAL A 55 3.98 7.02 8.28
CA VAL A 55 2.78 6.17 8.28
C VAL A 55 2.94 4.97 7.35
N VAL A 56 3.51 5.18 6.15
CA VAL A 56 3.78 4.12 5.16
C VAL A 56 4.91 3.22 5.67
N GLU A 57 5.98 3.80 6.23
CA GLU A 57 7.10 3.05 6.81
C GLU A 57 6.65 2.12 7.94
N ARG A 58 5.84 2.61 8.88
CA ARG A 58 5.29 1.79 9.98
C ARG A 58 4.41 0.66 9.47
N GLU A 59 3.63 0.89 8.42
CA GLU A 59 2.83 -0.18 7.83
C GLU A 59 3.71 -1.22 7.11
N ALA A 60 4.79 -0.79 6.45
CA ALA A 60 5.77 -1.69 5.87
C ALA A 60 6.47 -2.55 6.94
N GLU A 61 6.88 -1.95 8.07
CA GLU A 61 7.43 -2.69 9.22
C GLU A 61 6.44 -3.71 9.78
N ARG A 62 5.16 -3.34 9.90
CA ARG A 62 4.10 -4.25 10.35
C ARG A 62 3.95 -5.45 9.41
N LEU A 63 3.96 -5.22 8.09
CA LEU A 63 3.87 -6.27 7.08
C LEU A 63 5.08 -7.21 7.16
N GLN A 64 6.29 -6.66 7.28
CA GLN A 64 7.52 -7.46 7.43
C GLN A 64 7.48 -8.33 8.69
N GLY A 65 7.06 -7.77 9.83
CA GLY A 65 6.92 -8.52 11.08
C GLY A 65 5.91 -9.67 10.98
N MET A 66 4.77 -9.43 10.30
CA MET A 66 3.79 -10.49 10.03
C MET A 66 4.38 -11.62 9.18
N MET A 67 5.08 -11.28 8.10
CA MET A 67 5.70 -12.29 7.22
C MET A 67 6.72 -13.15 7.97
N GLN A 68 7.56 -12.53 8.80
CA GLN A 68 8.52 -13.26 9.63
C GLN A 68 7.83 -14.22 10.60
N SER A 69 6.68 -13.82 11.17
CA SER A 69 5.91 -14.67 12.08
C SER A 69 5.24 -15.86 11.41
N LEU A 70 4.88 -15.74 10.13
CA LEU A 70 4.25 -16.81 9.34
C LEU A 70 5.26 -17.83 8.80
N THR A 71 6.55 -17.49 8.82
CA THR A 71 7.64 -18.35 8.31
C THR A 71 8.35 -19.12 9.44
N ARG A 72 7.81 -19.08 10.67
CA ARG A 72 8.27 -19.84 11.84
C ARG A 72 7.47 -21.13 11.99
#